data_AF-A0A0F8Z040-F1
#
_entry.id   AF-A0A0F8Z040-F1
#
_cell.length_a   1.000
_cell.length_b   1.000
_cell.length_c   1.000
_cell.angle_alpha   90.00
_cell.angle_beta   90.00
_cell.angle_gamma   90.00
#
_symmetry.space_group_name_H-M   'P 1'
#
loop_
_entity.id
_entity.type
_entity.pdbx_description
1 polymer ?
#
loop_
_entity_poly.entity_id
_entity_poly.type
_entity_poly.pdbx_seq_one_letter_code
_entity_poly.pdbx_strand_id
1 'polypeptide(L)' 'ESEARERILGWASGYLPVKNGIMQKVIAWWVRDLSRHDPKRAAEFIAENDSLMKPYAIKEASRYLPDVEQNVAE' A
#
# COMPACT_ATOMS: atom_id res chain seq x y z
N GLU A 1 -12.12 13.84 -2.08
CA GLU A 1 -11.42 12.87 -1.18
C GLU A 1 -10.36 12.07 -1.94
N SER A 2 -10.70 11.46 -3.08
CA SER A 2 -9.75 10.67 -3.87
C SER A 2 -8.49 11.44 -4.31
N GLU A 3 -8.60 12.70 -4.73
CA GLU A 3 -7.43 13.54 -5.08
C GLU A 3 -6.44 13.71 -3.92
N ALA A 4 -6.96 13.84 -2.69
CA ALA A 4 -6.12 13.94 -1.50
C ALA A 4 -5.38 12.62 -1.24
N ARG A 5 -6.05 11.48 -1.44
CA ARG A 5 -5.44 10.14 -1.31
C ARG A 5 -4.32 9.96 -2.34
N GLU A 6 -4.55 10.33 -3.60
CA GLU A 6 -3.52 10.24 -4.64
C GLU A 6 -2.31 11.14 -4.35
N ARG A 7 -2.53 12.36 -3.86
CA ARG A 7 -1.44 13.24 -3.44
C ARG A 7 -0.62 12.61 -2.30
N ILE A 8 -1.28 11.99 -1.31
CA ILE A 8 -0.59 11.33 -0.20
C ILE A 8 0.19 10.10 -0.69
N LEU A 9 -0.37 9.32 -1.62
CA LEU A 9 0.32 8.18 -2.22
C LEU A 9 1.57 8.60 -3.01
N GLY A 10 1.50 9.72 -3.73
CA GLY A 10 2.68 10.31 -4.39
C GLY A 10 3.78 10.67 -3.39
N TRP A 11 3.42 11.25 -2.24
CA TRP A 11 4.37 11.50 -1.16
C TRP A 11 4.94 10.21 -0.57
N ALA A 12 4.08 9.23 -0.29
CA ALA A 12 4.46 7.95 0.30
C ALA A 12 5.49 7.23 -0.57
N SER A 13 5.26 7.13 -1.89
CA SER A 13 6.20 6.54 -2.83
C SER A 13 7.55 7.25 -2.81
N GLY A 14 7.56 8.59 -2.79
CA GLY A 14 8.79 9.39 -2.70
C GLY A 14 9.61 9.17 -1.42
N TYR A 15 8.98 8.72 -0.33
CA TYR A 15 9.65 8.45 0.94
C TYR A 15 10.15 7.00 1.10
N LEU A 16 9.68 6.05 0.29
CA LEU A 16 10.07 4.63 0.40
C LEU A 16 11.58 4.37 0.29
N PRO A 17 12.36 5.08 -0.56
CA PRO A 17 13.81 4.90 -0.64
C PRO A 17 14.56 5.33 0.63
N VAL A 18 13.93 6.10 1.53
CA VAL A 18 14.56 6.52 2.78
C VAL A 18 14.80 5.28 3.66
N LYS A 19 16.07 5.05 4.04
CA LYS A 19 16.48 3.93 4.88
C LYS A 19 16.08 4.12 6.35
N ASN A 20 14.78 4.28 6.61
CA ASN A 20 14.20 4.47 7.95
C ASN A 20 13.00 3.54 8.13
N GLY A 21 13.10 2.62 9.09
CA GLY A 21 12.04 1.66 9.38
C GLY A 21 10.75 2.27 9.95
N ILE A 22 10.83 3.42 10.62
CA ILE A 22 9.64 4.14 11.09
C ILE A 22 8.86 4.69 9.89
N MET A 23 9.56 5.22 8.88
CA MET A 23 8.92 5.71 7.65
C MET A 23 8.14 4.59 6.94
N GLN A 24 8.77 3.43 6.78
CA GLN A 24 8.12 2.24 6.20
C GLN A 24 6.87 1.80 6.99
N LYS A 25 6.91 1.86 8.33
CA LYS A 25 5.75 1.56 9.18
C LYS A 25 4.61 2.57 9.01
N VAL A 26 4.93 3.87 8.98
CA VAL A 26 3.91 4.93 8.82
C VAL A 26 3.22 4.82 7.46
N ILE A 27 3.99 4.58 6.40
CA ILE A 27 3.44 4.34 5.06
C ILE A 27 2.55 3.09 5.05
N ALA A 28 3.03 1.98 5.63
CA ALA A 28 2.25 0.75 5.70
C ALA A 28 0.92 0.92 6.46
N TRP A 29 0.91 1.65 7.58
CA TRP A 29 -0.32 1.92 8.32
C TRP A 29 -1.30 2.80 7.56
N TRP A 30 -0.81 3.77 6.80
CA TRP A 30 -1.66 4.60 5.96
C TRP A 30 -2.29 3.77 4.83
N VAL A 31 -1.49 2.95 4.12
CA VAL A 31 -1.99 2.07 3.05
C VAL A 31 -2.95 1.01 3.59
N ARG A 32 -2.72 0.52 4.81
CA ARG A 32 -3.64 -0.38 5.51
C ARG A 32 -4.99 0.27 5.78
N ASP A 33 -5.01 1.55 6.14
CA ASP A 33 -6.29 2.25 6.33
C ASP A 33 -6.98 2.49 4.98
N LEU A 34 -6.21 2.89 3.95
CA LEU A 34 -6.70 3.01 2.58
C LEU A 34 -7.34 1.70 2.08
N SER A 35 -6.75 0.53 2.34
CA SER A 35 -7.28 -0.75 1.84
C SER A 35 -8.69 -1.09 2.33
N ARG A 36 -9.17 -0.46 3.41
CA ARG A 36 -10.57 -0.57 3.86
C ARG A 36 -11.54 0.26 3.04
N HIS A 37 -11.06 1.32 2.40
CA HIS A 37 -11.86 2.30 1.66
C HIS A 37 -11.71 2.16 0.14
N ASP A 38 -10.54 1.74 -0.31
CA ASP A 38 -10.18 1.53 -1.71
C ASP A 38 -9.17 0.36 -1.81
N PRO A 39 -9.65 -0.89 -1.75
CA PRO A 39 -8.80 -2.07 -1.79
C PRO A 39 -7.99 -2.16 -3.09
N LYS A 40 -8.60 -1.76 -4.22
CA LYS A 40 -7.96 -1.79 -5.54
C LYS A 40 -6.74 -0.87 -5.54
N ARG A 41 -6.92 0.38 -5.12
CA ARG A 41 -5.82 1.35 -5.14
C ARG A 41 -4.69 0.98 -4.17
N ALA A 42 -5.04 0.45 -3.00
CA ALA A 42 -4.04 -0.03 -2.04
C ALA A 42 -3.22 -1.21 -2.62
N ALA A 43 -3.86 -2.15 -3.33
CA ALA A 43 -3.17 -3.25 -3.99
C ALA A 43 -2.24 -2.75 -5.12
N GLU A 44 -2.71 -1.79 -5.94
CA GLU A 44 -1.90 -1.16 -6.99
C GLU A 44 -0.66 -0.47 -6.40
N PHE A 45 -0.82 0.32 -5.33
CA PHE A 45 0.32 0.98 -4.69
C PHE A 45 1.36 -0.01 -4.17
N ILE A 46 0.94 -1.11 -3.55
CA ILE A 46 1.85 -2.16 -3.06
C ILE A 46 2.60 -2.79 -4.25
N ALA A 47 1.90 -3.11 -5.34
CA ALA A 47 2.51 -3.73 -6.52
C ALA A 47 3.50 -2.79 -7.23
N GLU A 48 3.16 -1.50 -7.34
CA GLU A 48 4.03 -0.47 -7.94
C GLU A 48 5.33 -0.24 -7.14
N ASN A 49 5.33 -0.53 -5.84
CA ASN A 49 6.41 -0.16 -4.93
C ASN A 49 7.01 -1.35 -4.17
N ASP A 50 6.69 -2.59 -4.56
CA ASP A 50 7.08 -3.82 -3.86
C ASP A 50 8.58 -3.92 -3.59
N SER A 51 9.40 -3.53 -4.56
CA SER A 51 10.86 -3.55 -4.53
C SER A 51 11.46 -2.52 -3.56
N LEU A 52 10.71 -1.48 -3.20
CA LEU A 52 11.13 -0.43 -2.26
C LEU A 52 10.55 -0.65 -0.86
N MET A 53 9.49 -1.44 -0.74
CA MET A 53 8.85 -1.74 0.54
C MET A 53 9.56 -2.87 1.27
N LYS A 54 9.62 -2.76 2.60
CA LYS A 54 10.09 -3.88 3.44
C LYS A 54 9.02 -4.97 3.50
N PRO A 55 9.40 -6.27 3.62
CA PRO A 55 8.41 -7.36 3.71
C PRO A 55 7.37 -7.19 4.83
N TYR A 56 7.77 -6.66 6.00
CA TYR A 56 6.82 -6.37 7.08
C TYR A 56 5.85 -5.23 6.74
N ALA A 57 6.28 -4.27 5.92
CA ALA A 57 5.46 -3.14 5.50
C ALA A 57 4.41 -3.60 4.48
N ILE A 58 4.80 -4.46 3.53
CA ILE A 58 3.87 -5.11 2.59
C ILE A 58 2.80 -5.89 3.37
N LYS A 59 3.22 -6.75 4.31
CA LYS A 59 2.30 -7.55 5.14
C LYS A 59 1.31 -6.68 5.95
N GLU A 60 1.78 -5.56 6.50
CA GLU A 60 0.90 -4.67 7.27
C GLU A 60 -0.04 -3.86 6.36
N ALA A 61 0.45 -3.39 5.21
CA ALA A 61 -0.33 -2.65 4.23
C ALA A 61 -1.46 -3.51 3.61
N SER A 62 -1.17 -4.79 3.36
CA SER A 62 -2.11 -5.74 2.75
C SER A 62 -3.12 -6.35 3.72
N ARG A 63 -3.11 -5.96 5.01
CA ARG A 63 -3.84 -6.65 6.09
C ARG A 63 -5.35 -6.76 5.90
N TYR A 64 -5.97 -5.81 5.19
CA TYR A 64 -7.41 -5.80 4.92
C TYR A 64 -7.76 -5.94 3.45
N LEU A 65 -6.78 -6.24 2.60
CA LEU A 65 -7.08 -6.59 1.22
C LEU A 65 -7.89 -7.89 1.22
N PRO A 66 -8.92 -8.00 0.36
CA PRO A 66 -9.61 -9.26 0.19
C PRO A 66 -8.60 -10.33 -0.23
N ASP A 67 -8.78 -11.56 0.25
CA ASP A 67 -8.07 -12.68 -0.34
C ASP A 67 -8.32 -12.65 -1.84
N VAL A 68 -7.24 -12.76 -2.62
CA VAL A 68 -7.36 -12.89 -4.06
C VAL A 68 -8.04 -14.23 -4.30
N GLU A 69 -9.38 -14.26 -4.32
CA GLU A 69 -10.09 -15.26 -5.08
C GLU A 69 -9.52 -15.14 -6.48
N GLN A 70 -8.73 -16.14 -6.84
CA GLN A 70 -8.35 -16.35 -8.22
C GLN A 70 -9.66 -16.55 -8.97
N ASN A 71 -10.20 -15.46 -9.51
CA ASN A 71 -11.16 -15.51 -10.60
C ASN A 71 -10.42 -16.13 -11.79
N VAL A 72 -10.26 -17.45 -11.72
CA VAL A 72 -10.07 -18.30 -12.88
C VAL A 72 -11.30 -18.05 -13.71
N ALA A 73 -11.11 -17.34 -14.82
CA ALA A 73 -12.11 -17.08 -15.81
C ALA A 73 -12.83 -18.41 -16.17
N GLU A 74 -14.16 -18.40 -16.05
CA GLU A 74 -15.04 -19.17 -16.94
C GLU A 74 -15.20 -18.41 -18.27
#